data_AF-A0A351J216-F1
#
_entry.id   AF-A0A351J216-F1
#
_cell.length_a   1.000
_cell.length_b   1.000
_cell.length_c   1.000
_cell.angle_alpha   90.00
_cell.angle_beta   90.00
_cell.angle_gamma   90.00
#
_symmetry.space_group_name_H-M   'P 1'
#
loop_
_entity.id
_entity.type
_entity.pdbx_description
1 polymer ?
#
loop_
_entity_poly.entity_id
_entity_poly.type
_entity_poly.pdbx_seq_one_letter_code
_entity_poly.pdbx_strand_id
1 'polypeptide(L)'
;IDDGGDLVNLIHTEYPHLISNVIGGCEETTTGIIRLVAMDKAGKLKFPMMMVNNAQCKYLFDNRYGTGQSVWDGINRTTNLIVAGKT
;
A
#
# COMPACT_ATOMS: atom_id res chain seq x y z
N ILE A 1 -4.81 6.28 -7.37
CA ILE A 1 -3.59 5.87 -6.63
C ILE A 1 -4.08 5.46 -5.26
N ASP A 2 -3.71 4.27 -4.80
CA ASP A 2 -4.15 3.71 -3.53
C ASP A 2 -2.97 3.11 -2.78
N ASP A 3 -3.05 3.16 -1.45
CA ASP A 3 -2.04 2.70 -0.50
C ASP A 3 -2.80 1.95 0.60
N GLY A 4 -2.97 0.63 0.40
CA GLY A 4 -3.70 -0.26 1.30
C GLY A 4 -4.99 -0.86 0.74
N GLY A 5 -5.47 -0.36 -0.40
CA GLY A 5 -6.61 -0.91 -1.13
C GLY A 5 -8.00 -0.43 -0.64
N ASP A 6 -8.04 0.51 0.30
CA ASP A 6 -9.31 0.95 0.91
C ASP A 6 -10.11 1.86 -0.03
N LEU A 7 -9.43 2.71 -0.82
CA LEU A 7 -10.11 3.55 -1.82
C LEU A 7 -10.68 2.70 -2.96
N VAL A 8 -9.93 1.70 -3.42
CA VAL A 8 -10.42 0.77 -4.43
C VAL A 8 -11.61 -0.01 -3.91
N ASN A 9 -11.57 -0.48 -2.65
CA ASN A 9 -12.70 -1.15 -2.03
C ASN A 9 -13.93 -0.23 -1.96
N LEU A 10 -13.77 1.00 -1.50
CA LEU A 10 -14.84 2.01 -1.38
C LEU A 10 -15.54 2.26 -2.72
N ILE A 11 -14.78 2.39 -3.81
CA ILE A 11 -15.34 2.57 -5.16
C ILE A 11 -16.11 1.32 -5.62
N HIS A 12 -15.63 0.11 -5.29
CA HIS A 12 -16.30 -1.14 -5.67
C HIS A 12 -17.55 -1.45 -4.82
N THR A 13 -17.66 -0.91 -3.60
CA THR A 13 -18.77 -1.20 -2.69
C THR A 13 -19.81 -0.08 -2.63
N GLU A 14 -19.38 1.16 -2.42
CA GLU A 14 -20.27 2.29 -2.13
C GLU A 14 -20.48 3.20 -3.34
N TYR A 15 -19.47 3.35 -4.20
CA TYR A 15 -19.53 4.25 -5.35
C TYR A 15 -19.32 3.54 -6.71
N PRO A 16 -20.00 2.41 -6.99
CA PRO A 16 -19.78 1.66 -8.23
C PRO A 16 -20.17 2.45 -9.49
N HIS A 17 -21.05 3.44 -9.36
CA HIS A 17 -21.46 4.32 -10.46
C HIS A 17 -20.32 5.24 -10.95
N LEU A 18 -19.26 5.43 -10.17
CA LEU A 18 -18.09 6.22 -10.56
C LEU A 18 -17.08 5.42 -11.38
N ILE A 19 -17.16 4.09 -11.36
CA ILE A 19 -16.19 3.18 -12.01
C ILE A 19 -16.06 3.45 -13.51
N SER A 20 -17.14 3.81 -14.20
CA SER A 20 -17.11 4.10 -15.63
C SER A 20 -16.18 5.25 -16.02
N ASN A 21 -15.85 6.13 -15.07
CA ASN A 21 -14.94 7.25 -15.26
C ASN A 21 -13.50 6.93 -14.83
N VAL A 22 -13.24 5.73 -14.32
CA VAL A 22 -11.92 5.31 -13.83
C VAL A 22 -11.18 4.56 -14.93
N ILE A 23 -10.10 5.17 -15.42
CA ILE A 23 -9.23 4.58 -16.46
C ILE A 23 -8.38 3.43 -15.90
N GLY A 24 -8.01 3.51 -14.62
CA GLY A 24 -7.22 2.53 -13.90
C GLY A 24 -6.64 3.10 -12.60
N GLY A 25 -5.81 2.31 -11.92
CA GLY A 25 -5.14 2.74 -10.70
C GLY A 25 -3.79 2.07 -10.46
N CYS A 26 -3.16 2.48 -9.36
CA CYS A 26 -1.86 1.99 -8.91
C CYS A 26 -1.98 1.66 -7.43
N GLU A 27 -1.42 0.54 -6.99
CA GLU A 27 -1.38 0.11 -5.59
C GLU A 27 0.06 0.00 -5.09
N GLU A 28 0.30 0.62 -3.94
CA GLU A 28 1.63 0.81 -3.37
C GLU A 28 2.03 -0.26 -2.33
N THR A 29 1.08 -0.94 -1.71
CA THR A 29 1.38 -1.86 -0.60
C THR A 29 1.27 -3.32 -0.98
N THR A 30 2.02 -4.15 -0.25
CA THR A 30 1.88 -5.61 -0.31
C THR A 30 0.46 -6.05 0.04
N THR A 31 -0.15 -5.45 1.08
CA THR A 31 -1.51 -5.82 1.55
C THR A 31 -2.57 -5.49 0.51
N GLY A 32 -2.53 -4.29 -0.07
CA GLY A 32 -3.45 -3.89 -1.12
C GLY A 32 -3.30 -4.77 -2.35
N ILE A 33 -2.07 -5.12 -2.76
CA ILE A 33 -1.85 -6.05 -3.88
C ILE A 33 -2.50 -7.41 -3.65
N ILE A 34 -2.37 -7.98 -2.44
CA ILE A 34 -2.98 -9.28 -2.12
C ILE A 34 -4.51 -9.22 -2.26
N ARG A 35 -5.13 -8.13 -1.79
CA ARG A 35 -6.57 -7.89 -1.92
C ARG A 35 -6.99 -7.77 -3.39
N LEU A 36 -6.24 -6.99 -4.19
CA LEU A 36 -6.52 -6.80 -5.62
C LEU A 36 -6.39 -8.10 -6.41
N VAL A 37 -5.36 -8.90 -6.16
CA VAL A 37 -5.18 -10.22 -6.79
C VAL A 37 -6.33 -11.16 -6.42
N ALA A 38 -6.82 -11.12 -5.17
CA ALA A 38 -7.99 -11.91 -4.78
C ALA A 38 -9.28 -11.44 -5.48
N MET A 39 -9.47 -10.13 -5.62
CA MET A 39 -10.63 -9.55 -6.34
C MET A 39 -10.60 -9.87 -7.83
N ASP A 40 -9.41 -9.81 -8.46
CA ASP A 40 -9.21 -10.13 -9.87
C ASP A 40 -9.51 -11.60 -10.15
N LYS A 41 -8.97 -12.52 -9.34
CA LYS A 41 -9.28 -13.96 -9.41
C LYS A 41 -10.77 -14.27 -9.24
N ALA A 42 -11.51 -13.43 -8.51
CA ALA A 42 -12.95 -13.55 -8.32
C ALA A 42 -13.79 -12.89 -9.44
N GLY A 43 -13.15 -12.27 -10.44
CA GLY A 43 -13.84 -11.51 -11.51
C GLY A 43 -14.55 -10.24 -11.02
N LYS A 44 -14.17 -9.75 -9.84
CA LYS A 44 -14.81 -8.60 -9.18
C LYS A 44 -14.10 -7.28 -9.44
N LEU A 45 -12.82 -7.30 -9.78
CA LEU A 45 -12.05 -6.10 -10.13
C LEU A 45 -12.57 -5.51 -11.45
N LYS A 46 -13.02 -4.24 -11.43
CA LYS A 46 -13.73 -3.61 -12.56
C LYS A 46 -12.88 -2.70 -13.43
N PHE A 47 -11.66 -2.38 -13.02
CA PHE A 47 -10.73 -1.54 -13.77
C PHE A 47 -9.28 -2.02 -13.54
N PRO A 48 -8.36 -1.75 -14.48
CA PRO A 48 -6.99 -2.24 -14.37
C PRO A 48 -6.22 -1.58 -13.23
N MET A 49 -5.37 -2.36 -12.56
CA MET A 49 -4.52 -1.90 -11.46
C MET A 49 -3.05 -2.27 -11.69
N MET A 50 -2.16 -1.30 -11.52
CA MET A 50 -0.72 -1.51 -11.54
C MET A 50 -0.18 -1.82 -10.14
N MET A 51 0.55 -2.91 -10.01
CA MET A 51 1.19 -3.35 -8.77
C MET A 51 2.55 -2.66 -8.57
N VAL A 52 2.54 -1.41 -8.10
CA VAL A 52 3.76 -0.58 -8.02
C VAL A 52 4.75 -1.12 -6.98
N ASN A 53 4.26 -1.71 -5.88
CA ASN A 53 5.12 -2.33 -4.86
C ASN A 53 6.04 -3.43 -5.42
N ASN A 54 5.67 -4.10 -6.52
CA ASN A 54 6.47 -5.18 -7.11
C ASN A 54 7.65 -4.66 -7.93
N ALA A 55 7.74 -3.36 -8.18
CA ALA A 55 8.94 -2.77 -8.76
C ALA A 55 10.12 -3.00 -7.80
N GLN A 56 11.24 -3.53 -8.31
CA GLN A 56 12.41 -3.84 -7.49
C GLN A 56 12.94 -2.60 -6.76
N CYS A 57 12.86 -1.43 -7.39
CA CYS A 57 13.23 -0.15 -6.77
C CYS A 57 12.29 0.28 -5.63
N LYS A 58 11.05 -0.22 -5.57
CA LYS A 58 10.12 0.03 -4.46
C LYS A 58 10.37 -0.98 -3.35
N TYR A 59 10.22 -2.28 -3.67
CA TYR A 59 10.33 -3.36 -2.68
C TYR A 59 11.69 -3.40 -1.97
N LEU A 60 12.79 -3.25 -2.71
CA LEU A 60 14.14 -3.39 -2.13
C LEU A 60 14.64 -2.13 -1.45
N PHE A 61 14.06 -0.95 -1.71
CA PHE A 61 14.55 0.30 -1.14
C PHE A 61 13.62 0.89 -0.10
N ASP A 62 12.37 1.15 -0.45
CA ASP A 62 11.42 1.78 0.47
C ASP A 62 11.16 0.87 1.67
N ASN A 63 10.68 -0.35 1.41
CA ASN A 63 10.34 -1.27 2.50
C ASN A 63 11.55 -1.61 3.39
N ARG A 64 12.76 -1.67 2.81
CA ARG A 64 13.99 -2.06 3.53
C ARG A 64 14.66 -0.90 4.25
N TYR A 65 14.96 0.17 3.53
CA TYR A 65 15.73 1.31 4.05
C TYR A 65 14.84 2.42 4.58
N GLY A 66 13.70 2.68 3.93
CA GLY A 66 12.71 3.66 4.37
C GLY A 66 12.18 3.34 5.78
N THR A 67 11.66 2.11 5.96
CA THR A 67 11.19 1.63 7.27
C THR A 67 12.29 1.66 8.32
N GLY A 68 13.51 1.24 7.96
CA GLY A 68 14.64 1.19 8.89
C GLY A 68 14.97 2.57 9.49
N GLN A 69 14.98 3.61 8.65
CA GLN A 69 15.22 4.97 9.10
C GLN A 69 14.04 5.55 9.90
N SER A 70 12.82 5.42 9.36
CA SER A 70 11.63 6.07 9.94
C SER A 70 11.22 5.50 11.29
N VAL A 71 11.44 4.19 11.52
CA VAL A 71 11.20 3.56 12.82
C VAL A 71 12.05 4.19 13.91
N TRP A 72 13.36 4.37 13.66
CA TRP A 72 14.25 4.99 14.64
C TRP A 72 13.91 6.45 14.88
N ASP A 73 13.59 7.18 13.81
CA ASP A 73 13.17 8.57 13.90
C ASP A 73 11.88 8.71 14.73
N GLY A 74 10.88 7.84 14.52
CA GLY A 74 9.64 7.80 15.29
C GLY A 74 9.86 7.51 16.78
N ILE A 75 10.65 6.48 17.11
CA ILE A 75 10.97 6.13 18.50
C ILE A 75 11.67 7.30 19.20
N ASN A 76 12.71 7.86 18.56
CA ASN A 76 13.51 8.91 19.17
C ASN A 76 12.70 10.19 19.38
N ARG A 77 11.94 10.63 18.38
CA ARG A 77 11.10 11.85 18.47
C ARG A 77 10.00 11.73 19.53
N THR A 78 9.42 10.55 19.69
CA THR A 78 8.25 10.36 20.58
C THR A 78 8.68 10.15 22.03
N THR A 79 9.86 9.57 22.26
CA THR A 79 10.23 9.08 23.60
C THR A 79 11.46 9.75 24.20
N ASN A 80 12.33 10.35 23.38
CA ASN A 80 13.65 10.85 23.79
C ASN A 80 14.50 9.81 24.56
N LEU A 81 14.23 8.52 24.38
CA LEU A 81 14.93 7.45 25.09
C LEU A 81 16.28 7.15 24.43
N ILE A 82 17.27 6.81 25.26
CA ILE A 82 18.49 6.16 24.79
C ILE A 82 18.12 4.74 24.36
N VAL A 83 18.35 4.41 23.10
CA VAL A 83 18.10 3.06 22.57
C VAL A 83 19.26 2.11 22.86
N ALA A 84 20.49 2.63 22.87
CA ALA A 84 21.70 1.82 23.06
C ALA A 84 21.64 1.00 24.36
N GLY A 85 21.88 -0.32 24.25
CA GLY A 85 21.88 -1.25 25.38
C GLY A 85 20.50 -1.72 25.84
N LYS A 86 19.43 -1.45 25.08
CA LYS A 86 18.08 -1.98 25.34
C LYS A 86 17.77 -3.20 24.46
N THR A 87 16.87 -4.06 24.95
CA THR A 87 16.34 -5.26 24.26
C THR A 87 14.89 -5.03 23.85
#